data_AF-W4F3Z0-F1
#
_entry.id   AF-W4F3Z0-F1
#
_cell.length_a   1.000
_cell.length_b   1.000
_cell.length_c   1.000
_cell.angle_alpha   90.00
_cell.angle_beta   90.00
_cell.angle_gamma   90.00
#
_symmetry.space_group_name_H-M   'P 1'
#
loop_
_entity.id
_entity.type
_entity.pdbx_description
1 polymer ?
#
loop_
_entity_poly.entity_id
_entity_poly.type
_entity_poly.pdbx_seq_one_letter_code
_entity_poly.pdbx_strand_id
1 'polypeptide(L)'
;MIEFENEVSQHSGKHIRCDINVRGHFEVKLNNKLYSTLVYKTLDCSAVYREAIKGQYLFLIDTESTDNEEMRNKMHLLPKNIQSLNLPINFTEIQKEVYVKDWIRQILEEMRLK
;
A
#
# COMPACT_ATOMS: atom_id res chain seq x y z
N MET A 1 17.94 17.53 -3.73
CA MET A 1 17.49 16.11 -3.77
C MET A 1 18.31 15.23 -2.83
N ILE A 2 19.65 15.34 -2.82
CA ILE A 2 20.55 14.60 -1.92
C ILE A 2 20.36 15.02 -0.45
N GLU A 3 20.20 16.31 -0.16
CA GLU A 3 19.99 16.81 1.22
C GLU A 3 18.72 16.24 1.85
N PHE A 4 17.59 16.28 1.14
CA PHE A 4 16.34 15.68 1.61
C PHE A 4 16.46 14.18 1.90
N GLU A 5 17.14 13.40 1.05
CA GLU A 5 17.32 11.96 1.32
C GLU A 5 18.24 11.72 2.53
N ASN A 6 19.29 12.51 2.66
CA ASN A 6 20.19 12.43 3.80
C ASN A 6 19.46 12.76 5.11
N GLU A 7 18.62 13.79 5.12
CA GLU A 7 17.78 14.15 6.27
C GLU A 7 16.77 13.06 6.60
N VAL A 8 16.02 12.57 5.61
CA VAL A 8 15.01 11.52 5.81
C VAL A 8 15.65 10.21 6.30
N SER A 9 16.84 9.86 5.80
CA SER A 9 17.56 8.65 6.22
C SER A 9 17.97 8.64 7.71
N GLN A 10 18.02 9.80 8.36
CA GLN A 10 18.29 9.91 9.80
C GLN A 10 17.08 9.50 10.65
N HIS A 11 15.88 9.44 10.07
CA HIS A 11 14.67 9.02 10.77
C HIS A 11 14.45 7.51 10.62
N SER A 12 14.11 6.85 11.73
CA SER A 12 13.78 5.42 11.73
C SER A 12 12.49 5.14 10.98
N GLY A 13 12.47 4.09 10.16
CA GLY A 13 11.27 3.64 9.44
C GLY A 13 11.56 3.31 7.98
N LYS A 14 10.52 2.91 7.26
CA LYS A 14 10.57 2.75 5.81
C LYS A 14 10.01 4.02 5.18
N HIS A 15 10.86 4.74 4.45
CA HIS A 15 10.47 5.95 3.73
C HIS A 15 10.19 5.61 2.27
N ILE A 16 9.07 6.11 1.75
CA ILE A 16 8.63 5.84 0.39
C ILE A 16 8.26 7.17 -0.26
N ARG A 17 8.82 7.45 -1.43
CA ARG A 17 8.41 8.58 -2.26
C ARG A 17 7.20 8.20 -3.10
N CYS A 18 6.22 9.09 -3.15
CA CYS A 18 5.00 8.90 -3.93
C CYS A 18 4.75 10.11 -4.84
N ASP A 19 4.15 9.86 -5.99
CA ASP A 19 3.62 10.90 -6.87
C ASP A 19 2.39 11.54 -6.21
N ILE A 20 2.50 12.83 -5.88
CA ILE A 20 1.45 13.58 -5.19
C ILE A 20 0.14 13.65 -5.97
N ASN A 21 0.20 13.52 -7.30
CA ASN A 21 -0.97 13.58 -8.17
C ASN A 21 -1.67 12.22 -8.29
N VAL A 22 -1.11 11.17 -7.68
CA VAL A 22 -1.64 9.80 -7.73
C VAL A 22 -1.84 9.31 -6.30
N ARG A 23 -2.77 9.98 -5.60
CA ARG A 23 -3.40 9.49 -4.38
C ARG A 23 -4.86 9.19 -4.72
N GLY A 24 -5.29 7.95 -4.50
CA GLY A 24 -6.65 7.53 -4.76
C GLY A 24 -7.17 6.51 -3.76
N HIS A 25 -8.42 6.12 -3.97
CA HIS A 25 -9.04 5.00 -3.28
C HIS A 25 -9.27 3.87 -4.27
N PHE A 26 -9.12 2.64 -3.80
CA PHE A 26 -9.47 1.45 -4.55
C PHE A 26 -10.31 0.52 -3.68
N GLU A 27 -11.56 0.31 -4.10
CA GLU A 27 -12.55 -0.41 -3.33
C GLU A 27 -12.76 -1.80 -3.91
N VAL A 28 -12.88 -2.81 -3.03
CA VAL A 28 -13.24 -4.17 -3.44
C VAL A 28 -14.35 -4.73 -2.57
N LYS A 29 -15.24 -5.52 -3.19
CA LYS A 29 -16.27 -6.26 -2.47
C LYS A 29 -15.81 -7.69 -2.20
N LEU A 30 -15.81 -8.10 -0.93
CA LEU A 30 -15.44 -9.44 -0.48
C LEU A 30 -16.42 -9.91 0.61
N ASN A 31 -17.03 -11.09 0.45
CA ASN A 31 -18.01 -11.67 1.38
C ASN A 31 -19.15 -10.69 1.76
N ASN A 32 -19.70 -9.98 0.76
CA ASN A 32 -20.72 -8.94 0.92
C ASN A 32 -20.30 -7.69 1.72
N LYS A 33 -19.04 -7.57 2.12
CA LYS A 33 -18.48 -6.39 2.73
C LYS A 33 -17.65 -5.60 1.72
N LEU A 34 -17.76 -4.27 1.77
CA LEU A 34 -16.92 -3.37 0.99
C LEU A 34 -15.64 -3.11 1.78
N TYR A 35 -14.50 -3.13 1.11
CA TYR A 35 -13.22 -2.79 1.72
C TYR A 35 -12.58 -1.69 0.89
N SER A 36 -12.18 -0.62 1.54
CA SER A 36 -11.48 0.50 0.91
C SER A 36 -9.96 0.37 1.11
N THR A 37 -9.19 0.78 0.12
CA THR A 37 -7.72 0.87 0.23
C THR A 37 -7.27 2.23 -0.26
N LEU A 38 -6.21 2.75 0.33
CA LEU A 38 -5.47 3.88 -0.22
C LEU A 38 -4.50 3.35 -1.26
N VAL A 39 -4.50 3.96 -2.45
CA VAL A 39 -3.55 3.65 -3.51
C VAL A 39 -2.65 4.86 -3.75
N TYR A 40 -1.35 4.59 -3.71
CA TYR A 40 -0.30 5.53 -4.10
C TYR A 40 0.45 4.98 -5.29
N LYS A 41 1.05 5.87 -6.06
CA LYS A 41 2.08 5.49 -7.03
C LYS A 41 3.43 5.91 -6.51
N THR A 42 4.29 4.94 -6.27
CA THR A 42 5.64 5.20 -5.80
C THR A 42 6.51 5.79 -6.90
N LEU A 43 7.50 6.58 -6.50
CA LEU A 43 8.57 7.08 -7.37
C LEU A 43 9.83 6.32 -7.00
N ASP A 44 10.30 5.47 -7.92
CA ASP A 44 11.58 4.81 -7.75
C ASP A 44 12.68 5.78 -8.18
N CYS A 45 13.74 5.91 -7.38
CA CYS A 45 14.93 6.64 -7.79
C CYS A 45 15.89 5.68 -8.47
N SER A 46 16.15 5.87 -9.76
CA SER A 46 17.24 5.14 -10.41
C SER A 46 18.57 5.58 -9.78
N ALA A 47 19.30 4.64 -9.18
CA ALA A 47 20.65 4.90 -8.68
C ALA A 47 21.61 5.37 -9.80
N VAL A 48 21.30 5.00 -11.05
CA VAL A 48 22.13 5.29 -12.22
C VAL A 48 21.80 6.65 -12.84
N TYR A 49 20.52 6.96 -13.03
CA TYR A 49 20.10 8.16 -13.75
C TYR A 49 19.67 9.31 -12.85
N ARG A 50 19.50 9.09 -11.53
CA ARG A 50 18.99 10.08 -10.56
C ARG A 50 17.68 10.74 -10.97
N GLU A 51 16.96 10.11 -11.89
CA GLU A 51 15.63 10.51 -12.34
C GLU A 51 14.58 9.65 -11.63
N ALA A 52 13.41 10.25 -11.37
CA ALA A 52 12.26 9.53 -10.84
C ALA A 52 11.68 8.63 -11.95
N ILE A 53 11.88 7.32 -11.81
CA ILE A 53 11.22 6.33 -12.64
C ILE A 53 9.85 6.04 -12.00
N LYS A 54 8.82 5.85 -12.82
CA LYS A 54 7.51 5.40 -12.32
C LYS A 54 7.72 4.07 -11.58
N GLY A 55 7.46 4.06 -10.28
CA GLY A 55 7.66 2.89 -9.45
C GLY A 55 6.49 1.93 -9.53
N GLN A 56 6.09 1.38 -8.39
CA GLN A 56 4.97 0.46 -8.23
C GLN A 56 3.72 1.18 -7.67
N TYR A 57 2.55 0.56 -7.82
CA TYR A 57 1.39 0.90 -7.00
C TYR A 57 1.61 0.37 -5.59
N LEU A 58 1.37 1.21 -4.59
CA LEU A 58 1.38 0.85 -3.17
C LEU A 58 -0.03 0.96 -2.62
N PHE A 59 -0.56 -0.14 -2.11
CA PHE A 59 -1.86 -0.23 -1.46
C PHE A 59 -1.68 -0.35 0.05
N LEU A 60 -2.46 0.45 0.77
CA LEU A 60 -2.58 0.43 2.23
C LEU A 60 -4.06 0.30 2.60
N ILE A 61 -4.36 -0.30 3.75
CA ILE A 61 -5.73 -0.30 4.26
C ILE A 61 -6.12 1.14 4.53
N ASP A 62 -7.28 1.54 4.00
CA ASP A 62 -7.84 2.85 4.27
C ASP A 62 -8.26 2.94 5.73
N THR A 63 -7.54 3.75 6.50
CA THR A 63 -7.76 3.90 7.94
C THR A 63 -8.97 4.78 8.26
N GLU A 64 -9.52 5.50 7.30
CA GLU A 64 -10.68 6.37 7.49
C GLU A 64 -11.99 5.62 7.24
N SER A 65 -11.96 4.53 6.48
CA SER A 65 -13.13 3.69 6.22
C SER A 65 -13.61 2.94 7.47
N THR A 66 -14.89 3.05 7.80
CA THR A 66 -15.53 2.30 8.89
C THR A 66 -15.55 0.80 8.63
N ASP A 67 -15.68 0.39 7.37
CA ASP A 67 -15.67 -1.03 7.02
C ASP A 67 -14.32 -1.69 7.33
N ASN A 68 -13.25 -0.91 7.39
CA ASN A 68 -11.91 -1.39 7.69
C ASN A 68 -11.55 -1.38 9.18
N GLU A 69 -12.47 -1.00 10.07
CA GLU A 69 -12.17 -0.78 11.49
C GLU A 69 -11.40 -1.94 12.14
N GLU A 70 -11.86 -3.18 11.90
CA GLU A 70 -11.20 -4.35 12.48
C GLU A 70 -9.74 -4.49 12.00
N MET A 71 -9.51 -4.35 10.70
CA MET A 71 -8.16 -4.44 10.10
C MET A 71 -7.28 -3.30 10.59
N ARG A 72 -7.80 -2.06 10.61
CA ARG A 72 -7.08 -0.88 11.10
C ARG A 72 -6.57 -1.08 12.52
N ASN A 73 -7.40 -1.60 13.41
CA ASN A 73 -7.05 -1.77 14.82
C ASN A 73 -6.00 -2.87 15.04
N LYS A 74 -5.93 -3.87 14.16
CA LYS A 74 -5.00 -5.02 14.28
C LYS A 74 -3.79 -4.95 13.34
N MET A 75 -3.75 -4.03 12.37
CA MET A 75 -2.73 -4.00 11.31
C MET A 75 -1.29 -4.00 11.85
N HIS A 76 -1.04 -3.22 12.91
CA HIS A 76 0.28 -3.12 13.54
C HIS A 76 0.76 -4.44 14.19
N LEU A 77 -0.15 -5.37 14.47
CA LEU A 77 0.16 -6.69 15.02
C LEU A 77 0.48 -7.71 13.92
N LEU A 78 0.19 -7.40 12.65
CA LEU A 78 0.38 -8.32 11.53
C LEU A 78 1.83 -8.35 11.04
N PRO A 79 2.27 -9.45 10.40
CA PRO A 79 3.57 -9.49 9.74
C PRO A 79 3.80 -8.32 8.77
N LYS A 80 4.99 -7.71 8.79
CA LYS A 80 5.29 -6.51 7.97
C LYS A 80 5.05 -6.70 6.47
N ASN A 81 5.23 -7.91 5.96
CA ASN A 81 5.03 -8.26 4.55
C ASN A 81 3.56 -8.22 4.10
N ILE A 82 2.59 -8.25 5.03
CA ILE A 82 1.16 -8.17 4.71
C ILE A 82 0.53 -6.83 5.09
N GLN A 83 1.29 -5.91 5.70
CA GLN A 83 0.77 -4.59 6.09
C GLN A 83 0.54 -3.65 4.89
N SER A 84 1.11 -3.98 3.74
CA SER A 84 0.96 -3.24 2.49
C SER A 84 1.07 -4.17 1.30
N LEU A 85 0.43 -3.83 0.19
CA LEU A 85 0.55 -4.55 -1.07
C LEU A 85 1.22 -3.67 -2.14
N ASN A 86 2.26 -4.19 -2.80
CA ASN A 86 2.89 -3.50 -3.93
C ASN A 86 2.56 -4.23 -5.23
N LEU A 87 2.08 -3.51 -6.24
CA LEU A 87 1.73 -4.05 -7.55
C LEU A 87 2.46 -3.31 -8.69
N PRO A 88 2.81 -3.99 -9.80
CA PRO A 88 3.34 -3.34 -10.98
C PRO A 88 2.39 -2.28 -11.56
N ILE A 89 2.95 -1.16 -12.05
CA ILE A 89 2.16 -0.05 -12.64
C ILE A 89 1.40 -0.40 -13.92
N ASN A 90 1.78 -1.49 -14.59
CA ASN A 90 1.11 -1.97 -15.79
C ASN A 90 -0.09 -2.88 -15.48
N PHE A 91 -0.40 -3.13 -14.20
CA PHE A 91 -1.59 -3.91 -13.85
C PHE A 91 -2.86 -3.12 -14.18
N THR A 92 -3.79 -3.80 -14.84
CA THR A 92 -5.14 -3.30 -15.11
C THR A 92 -5.97 -3.26 -13.83
N GLU A 93 -7.10 -2.54 -13.84
CA GLU A 93 -8.02 -2.48 -12.70
C GLU A 93 -8.52 -3.87 -12.27
N ILE A 94 -8.83 -4.75 -13.23
CA ILE A 94 -9.27 -6.13 -12.95
C ILE A 94 -8.16 -6.92 -12.26
N GLN A 95 -6.90 -6.76 -12.69
CA GLN A 95 -5.77 -7.41 -12.03
C GLN A 95 -5.59 -6.86 -10.62
N LYS A 96 -5.62 -5.54 -10.43
CA LYS A 96 -5.55 -4.92 -9.10
C LYS A 96 -6.64 -5.48 -8.19
N GLU A 97 -7.87 -5.63 -8.67
CA GLU A 97 -8.99 -6.16 -7.89
C GLU A 97 -8.72 -7.58 -7.37
N VAL A 98 -8.19 -8.47 -8.22
CA VAL A 98 -7.83 -9.84 -7.82
C VAL A 98 -6.80 -9.83 -6.70
N TYR A 99 -5.68 -9.12 -6.89
CA TYR A 99 -4.60 -9.09 -5.91
C TYR A 99 -4.98 -8.38 -4.61
N VAL A 100 -5.76 -7.30 -4.68
CA VAL A 100 -6.25 -6.61 -3.48
C VAL A 100 -7.22 -7.49 -2.69
N LYS A 101 -8.11 -8.23 -3.36
CA LYS A 101 -8.99 -9.20 -2.67
C LYS A 101 -8.19 -10.32 -2.01
N ASP A 102 -7.19 -10.88 -2.68
CA ASP A 102 -6.34 -11.93 -2.12
C ASP A 102 -5.52 -11.45 -0.93
N TRP A 103 -4.99 -10.23 -1.03
CA TRP A 103 -4.28 -9.59 0.08
C TRP A 103 -5.18 -9.36 1.30
N ILE A 104 -6.40 -8.84 1.09
CA ILE A 104 -7.38 -8.65 2.18
C ILE A 104 -7.77 -10.00 2.80
N ARG A 105 -7.92 -11.07 2.01
CA ARG A 105 -8.16 -12.43 2.55
C ARG A 105 -7.03 -12.86 3.48
N GLN A 106 -5.77 -12.69 3.07
CA GLN A 106 -4.62 -13.04 3.90
C GLN A 106 -4.59 -12.24 5.22
N ILE A 107 -4.89 -10.94 5.17
CA ILE A 107 -5.03 -10.12 6.38
C ILE A 107 -6.08 -10.69 7.32
N LEU A 108 -7.27 -11.00 6.80
CA LEU A 108 -8.38 -11.52 7.59
C LEU A 108 -8.08 -12.91 8.17
N GLU A 109 -7.37 -13.76 7.44
CA GLU A 109 -6.92 -15.08 7.92
C GLU A 109 -5.92 -14.94 9.06
N GLU A 110 -4.91 -14.10 8.91
CA GLU A 110 -3.90 -13.82 9.94
C GLU A 110 -4.50 -13.20 11.21
N MET A 111 -5.55 -12.38 11.06
CA MET A 111 -6.30 -11.81 12.18
C MET A 111 -7.15 -12.83 12.94
N ARG A 112 -7.48 -13.99 12.34
CA ARG A 112 -8.23 -15.07 13.01
C ARG A 112 -7.34 -16.04 13.78
N LEU A 113 -6.06 -16.10 13.42
CA LEU A 113 -5.06 -16.95 14.08
C LEU A 113 -4.52 -16.34 15.38
N LYS A 114 -4.88 -15.09 15.70
CA LYS A 114 -4.46 -14.34 16.89
C LYS A 114 -5.66 -14.00 17.75
#